data_AF-A0A9E2B0S5-F1
#
_entry.id   AF-A0A9E2B0S5-F1
#
_cell.length_a   1.000
_cell.length_b   1.000
_cell.length_c   1.000
_cell.angle_alpha   90.00
_cell.angle_beta   90.00
_cell.angle_gamma   90.00
#
_symmetry.space_group_name_H-M   'P 1'
#
loop_
_entity.id
_entity.type
_entity.pdbx_description
1 polymer ?
#
loop_
_entity_poly.entity_id
_entity_poly.type
_entity_poly.pdbx_seq_one_letter_code
_entity_poly.pdbx_strand_id
1 'polypeptide(L)'
;MKREELILKWLDHNLNDEELKAFEALEDHKDLLRLSQASAAFKPSHYNIDKQYTLLKEKRESKTKSIGLKPLLRVAAVVVLALSLYFYTTRLDTKVITEIAQQTSVLLPDNSAVELNA
;
A
#
# COMPACT_ATOMS: atom_id res chain seq x y z
N MET A 1 19.39 57.45 -15.63
CA MET A 1 19.07 56.07 -16.09
C MET A 1 17.95 55.51 -15.24
N LYS A 2 17.26 54.47 -15.72
CA LYS A 2 16.23 53.80 -14.91
C LYS A 2 16.92 52.95 -13.82
N ARG A 3 16.25 52.78 -12.68
CA ARG A 3 16.76 51.98 -11.54
C ARG A 3 17.23 50.58 -11.96
N GLU A 4 16.44 49.92 -12.79
CA GLU A 4 16.70 48.54 -13.25
C GLU A 4 17.96 48.44 -14.12
N GLU A 5 18.22 49.43 -14.98
CA GLU A 5 19.40 49.46 -15.84
C GLU A 5 20.69 49.60 -15.02
N LEU A 6 20.66 50.39 -13.95
CA LEU A 6 21.79 50.53 -13.02
C LEU A 6 22.08 49.22 -12.28
N ILE A 7 21.03 48.52 -11.82
CA ILE A 7 21.18 47.24 -11.12
C ILE A 7 21.74 46.17 -12.06
N LEU A 8 21.25 46.09 -13.30
CA LEU A 8 21.78 45.16 -14.32
C LEU A 8 23.27 45.42 -14.59
N LYS A 9 23.65 46.67 -14.83
CA LYS A 9 25.05 47.06 -15.01
C LYS A 9 25.92 46.74 -13.80
N TRP A 10 25.38 46.89 -12.59
CA TRP A 10 26.07 46.53 -11.35
C TRP A 10 26.35 45.02 -11.28
N LEU A 11 25.36 44.18 -11.58
CA LEU A 11 25.55 42.72 -11.66
C LEU A 11 26.64 42.35 -12.68
N ASP A 12 26.68 43.06 -13.81
CA ASP A 12 27.66 42.87 -14.88
C ASP A 12 29.03 43.53 -14.64
N HIS A 13 29.24 44.17 -13.47
CA HIS A 13 30.48 44.86 -13.12
C HIS A 13 30.88 45.98 -14.11
N ASN A 14 29.90 46.64 -14.74
CA ASN A 14 30.10 47.62 -15.81
C ASN A 14 29.51 49.01 -15.47
N LEU A 15 29.69 49.46 -14.23
CA LEU A 15 29.30 50.79 -13.78
C LEU A 15 30.45 51.77 -13.93
N ASN A 16 30.14 52.99 -14.37
CA ASN A 16 31.07 54.11 -14.33
C ASN A 16 31.03 54.82 -12.94
N ASP A 17 32.02 55.65 -12.61
CA ASP A 17 32.14 56.27 -11.28
C ASP A 17 30.92 57.10 -10.84
N GLU A 18 30.24 57.76 -11.79
CA GLU A 18 29.01 58.51 -11.51
C GLU A 18 27.80 57.59 -11.29
N GLU A 19 27.75 56.47 -12.01
CA GLU A 19 26.69 55.47 -11.91
C GLU A 19 26.80 54.67 -10.62
N LEU A 20 28.03 54.45 -10.13
CA LEU A 20 28.30 53.81 -8.85
C LEU A 20 27.77 54.64 -7.68
N LYS A 21 27.99 55.96 -7.69
CA LYS A 21 27.39 56.87 -6.69
C LYS A 21 25.86 56.86 -6.75
N ALA A 22 25.29 56.80 -7.95
CA ALA A 22 23.84 56.68 -8.13
C ALA A 22 23.30 55.34 -7.60
N PHE A 23 24.07 54.27 -7.73
CA PHE A 23 23.74 52.95 -7.20
C PHE A 23 23.82 52.91 -5.67
N GLU A 24 24.85 53.50 -5.05
CA GLU A 24 24.99 53.61 -3.60
C GLU A 24 23.88 54.45 -2.94
N ALA A 25 23.33 55.42 -3.68
CA ALA A 25 22.23 56.27 -3.24
C ALA A 25 20.85 55.59 -3.31
N LEU A 26 20.74 54.39 -3.87
CA LEU A 26 19.49 53.63 -3.92
C LEU A 26 19.12 53.10 -2.53
N GLU A 27 17.82 53.11 -2.23
CA GLU A 27 17.28 52.59 -0.95
C GLU A 27 17.57 51.09 -0.78
N ASP A 28 17.46 50.32 -1.87
CA ASP A 28 17.64 48.86 -1.90
C ASP A 28 19.11 48.40 -1.95
N HIS A 29 20.07 49.33 -2.01
CA HIS A 29 21.50 49.03 -2.19
C HIS A 29 22.02 48.00 -1.17
N LYS A 30 21.65 48.18 0.10
CA LYS A 30 22.09 47.31 1.20
C LYS A 30 21.56 45.88 1.06
N ASP A 31 20.33 45.72 0.58
CA ASP A 31 19.71 44.41 0.40
C ASP A 31 20.29 43.69 -0.80
N LEU A 32 20.56 44.42 -1.89
CA LEU A 32 21.26 43.89 -3.07
C LEU A 32 22.68 43.42 -2.71
N LEU A 33 23.41 44.20 -1.91
CA LEU A 33 24.76 43.84 -1.46
C LEU A 33 24.73 42.57 -0.58
N ARG A 34 23.79 42.48 0.37
CA ARG A 34 23.59 41.30 1.21
C ARG A 34 23.27 40.06 0.39
N LEU A 35 22.37 40.18 -0.59
CA LEU A 35 21.99 39.07 -1.46
C LEU A 35 23.18 38.56 -2.27
N SER A 36 23.97 39.47 -2.86
CA SER A 36 25.18 39.13 -3.63
C SER A 36 26.22 38.41 -2.76
N GLN A 37 26.43 38.88 -1.53
CA GLN A 37 27.32 38.20 -0.59
C GLN A 37 26.80 36.82 -0.17
N ALA A 38 25.49 36.70 0.10
CA ALA A 38 24.87 35.45 0.49
C ALA A 38 24.86 34.42 -0.66
N SER A 39 24.65 34.86 -1.90
CA SER A 39 24.69 33.99 -3.08
C SER A 39 26.11 33.54 -3.41
N ALA A 40 27.11 34.40 -3.24
CA ALA A 40 28.52 34.02 -3.37
C ALA A 40 28.95 32.99 -2.31
N ALA A 41 28.38 33.06 -1.11
CA ALA A 41 28.60 32.10 -0.04
C ALA A 41 27.79 30.80 -0.20
N PHE A 42 26.82 30.76 -1.12
CA PHE A 42 25.99 29.57 -1.35
C PHE A 42 26.83 28.44 -1.96
N LYS A 43 27.16 27.46 -1.13
CA LYS A 43 27.73 26.18 -1.58
C LYS A 43 26.64 25.12 -1.49
N PRO A 44 26.21 24.51 -2.61
CA PRO A 44 25.31 23.38 -2.53
C PRO A 44 25.97 22.26 -1.72
N SER A 45 25.25 21.73 -0.73
CA SER A 45 25.72 20.56 0.01
C SER A 45 25.96 19.40 -0.96
N HIS A 46 26.98 18.59 -0.71
CA HIS A 46 27.30 17.44 -1.56
C HIS A 46 26.13 16.44 -1.57
N TYR A 47 25.34 16.45 -2.63
CA TYR A 47 24.21 15.55 -2.82
C TYR A 47 24.71 14.22 -3.41
N ASN A 48 24.76 13.18 -2.58
CA ASN A 48 25.20 11.86 -3.00
C ASN A 48 24.03 11.07 -3.60
N ILE A 49 23.95 11.06 -4.92
CA ILE A 49 22.91 10.39 -5.70
C ILE A 49 22.92 8.88 -5.44
N ASP A 50 24.10 8.26 -5.40
CA ASP A 50 24.27 6.81 -5.24
C ASP A 50 23.74 6.30 -3.89
N LYS A 51 23.98 7.07 -2.82
CA LYS A 51 23.47 6.79 -1.48
C LYS A 51 21.94 6.88 -1.43
N GLN A 52 21.36 7.88 -2.09
CA GLN A 52 19.90 8.01 -2.13
C GLN A 52 19.25 6.92 -2.99
N TYR A 53 19.91 6.54 -4.09
CA TYR A 53 19.45 5.46 -4.96
C TYR A 53 19.45 4.11 -4.24
N THR A 54 20.51 3.79 -3.50
CA THR A 54 20.60 2.56 -2.70
C THR A 54 19.51 2.49 -1.62
N LEU A 55 19.30 3.58 -0.86
CA LEU A 55 18.23 3.66 0.13
C LEU A 55 16.84 3.46 -0.48
N LEU A 56 16.59 4.05 -1.65
CA LEU A 56 15.32 3.90 -2.37
C LEU A 56 15.13 2.46 -2.87
N LYS A 57 16.20 1.84 -3.36
CA LYS A 57 16.20 0.45 -3.84
C LYS A 57 15.90 -0.53 -2.70
N GLU A 58 16.57 -0.40 -1.56
CA GLU A 58 16.31 -1.24 -0.39
C GLU A 58 14.86 -1.11 0.10
N LYS A 59 14.35 0.13 0.15
CA LYS A 59 12.96 0.38 0.54
C LYS A 59 11.96 -0.26 -0.42
N ARG A 60 12.25 -0.26 -1.73
CA ARG A 60 11.41 -0.91 -2.75
C ARG A 60 11.50 -2.45 -2.70
N GLU A 61 12.67 -3.01 -2.44
CA GLU A 61 12.89 -4.46 -2.37
C GLU A 61 12.37 -5.08 -1.07
N SER A 62 12.23 -4.29 0.01
CA SER A 62 11.57 -4.72 1.25
C SER A 62 10.06 -5.02 1.13
N LYS A 63 9.53 -5.09 -0.10
CA LYS A 63 8.12 -5.38 -0.40
C LYS A 63 7.65 -6.62 0.38
N THR A 64 6.77 -6.32 1.33
CA THR A 64 5.88 -7.17 2.11
C THR A 64 5.85 -8.62 1.64
N LYS A 65 6.33 -9.53 2.52
CA LYS A 65 5.97 -10.95 2.47
C LYS A 65 4.45 -11.07 2.57
N SER A 66 3.78 -11.02 1.43
CA SER A 66 2.39 -11.43 1.28
C SER A 66 2.37 -12.92 1.55
N ILE A 67 2.08 -13.32 2.79
CA ILE A 67 1.60 -14.67 3.08
C ILE A 67 0.28 -14.80 2.34
N GLY A 68 0.35 -15.37 1.13
CA GLY A 68 -0.83 -15.57 0.32
C GLY A 68 -1.77 -16.49 1.09
N LEU A 69 -3.04 -16.13 1.19
CA LEU A 69 -4.08 -16.97 1.82
C LEU A 69 -4.44 -18.22 0.98
N LYS A 70 -3.77 -18.42 -0.15
CA LYS A 70 -4.00 -19.51 -1.10
C LYS A 70 -3.91 -20.92 -0.48
N PRO A 71 -2.90 -21.30 0.32
CA PRO A 71 -2.88 -22.61 0.98
C PRO A 71 -4.03 -22.78 1.98
N LEU A 72 -4.41 -21.74 2.72
CA LEU A 72 -5.50 -21.82 3.70
C LEU A 72 -6.86 -22.07 3.02
N LEU A 73 -7.12 -21.39 1.89
CA LEU A 73 -8.33 -21.59 1.10
C LEU A 73 -8.44 -23.00 0.51
N ARG A 74 -7.31 -23.63 0.13
CA ARG A 74 -7.30 -25.02 -0.34
C ARG A 74 -7.73 -25.98 0.75
N VAL A 75 -7.22 -25.80 1.97
CA VAL A 75 -7.61 -26.63 3.12
C VAL A 75 -9.09 -26.45 3.45
N ALA A 76 -9.57 -25.19 3.46
CA ALA A 76 -10.99 -24.90 3.71
C ALA A 76 -11.92 -25.60 2.70
N ALA A 77 -11.55 -25.62 1.41
CA ALA A 77 -12.34 -26.29 0.39
C ALA A 77 -12.48 -27.81 0.64
N VAL A 78 -11.40 -28.48 1.04
CA VAL A 78 -11.42 -29.92 1.36
C VAL A 78 -12.30 -30.19 2.58
N VAL A 79 -12.21 -29.36 3.62
CA VAL A 79 -13.04 -29.49 4.83
C VAL A 79 -14.53 -29.32 4.52
N VAL A 80 -14.89 -28.31 3.71
CA VAL A 80 -16.28 -28.09 3.30
C VAL A 80 -16.83 -29.29 2.54
N LEU A 81 -16.07 -29.84 1.59
CA LEU A 81 -16.48 -31.04 0.85
C LEU A 81 -16.67 -32.26 1.75
N ALA A 82 -15.74 -32.51 2.68
CA ALA A 82 -15.83 -33.61 3.62
C ALA A 82 -17.06 -33.49 4.55
N LEU A 83 -17.30 -32.30 5.09
CA LEU A 83 -18.48 -32.03 5.92
C LEU A 83 -19.78 -32.18 5.12
N SER A 84 -19.81 -31.68 3.89
CA SER A 84 -20.99 -31.76 3.02
C SER A 84 -21.34 -33.22 2.73
N LEU A 85 -20.34 -34.05 2.41
CA LEU A 85 -20.54 -35.48 2.19
C LEU A 85 -21.02 -36.19 3.46
N TYR A 86 -20.43 -35.88 4.61
CA TYR A 86 -20.83 -36.46 5.89
C TYR A 86 -22.28 -36.12 6.26
N PHE A 87 -22.67 -34.85 6.14
CA PHE A 87 -24.05 -34.45 6.44
C PHE A 87 -25.04 -35.02 5.42
N TYR A 88 -24.66 -35.10 4.15
CA TYR A 88 -25.50 -35.72 3.13
C TYR A 88 -25.79 -37.18 3.45
N THR A 89 -24.77 -37.99 3.76
CA THR A 89 -24.96 -39.44 4.00
C THR A 89 -25.67 -39.74 5.31
N THR A 90 -25.48 -38.93 6.35
CA THR A 90 -26.08 -39.16 7.68
C THR A 90 -27.52 -38.64 7.83
N ARG A 91 -27.99 -37.81 6.89
CA ARG A 91 -29.35 -37.23 6.90
C ARG A 91 -30.29 -37.88 5.89
N LEU A 92 -29.90 -38.99 5.26
CA LEU A 92 -30.76 -39.73 4.34
C LEU A 92 -31.92 -40.41 5.09
N ASP A 93 -33.07 -40.49 4.41
CA ASP A 93 -34.23 -41.21 4.93
C ASP A 93 -33.92 -42.71 5.06
N THR A 94 -34.28 -43.29 6.20
CA THR A 94 -34.17 -44.73 6.42
C THR A 94 -35.36 -45.43 5.76
N LYS A 95 -35.09 -46.37 4.84
CA LYS A 95 -36.12 -47.20 4.20
C LYS A 95 -36.00 -48.63 4.69
N VAL A 96 -37.07 -49.17 5.26
CA VAL A 96 -37.18 -50.59 5.66
C VAL A 96 -38.21 -51.25 4.75
N ILE A 97 -37.83 -52.34 4.09
CA ILE A 97 -38.67 -53.10 3.16
C ILE A 97 -38.72 -54.54 3.66
N THR A 98 -39.92 -55.12 3.70
CA THR A 98 -40.16 -56.51 4.09
C THR A 98 -40.55 -57.35 2.87
N GLU A 99 -40.12 -58.61 2.83
CA GLU A 99 -40.55 -59.56 1.82
C GLU A 99 -41.94 -60.17 2.15
N ILE A 100 -42.52 -60.89 1.18
CA ILE A 100 -43.82 -61.55 1.36
C ILE A 100 -43.73 -62.54 2.52
N ALA A 101 -44.71 -62.49 3.45
CA ALA A 101 -44.75 -63.27 4.68
C ALA A 101 -43.59 -63.04 5.68
N GLN A 102 -42.82 -61.95 5.53
CA GLN A 102 -41.84 -61.52 6.53
C GLN A 102 -42.43 -60.40 7.40
N GLN A 103 -42.65 -60.70 8.69
CA GLN A 103 -43.01 -59.71 9.71
C GLN A 103 -41.74 -59.15 10.36
N THR A 104 -41.68 -57.83 10.58
CA THR A 104 -40.56 -57.22 11.30
C THR A 104 -41.05 -56.06 12.18
N SER A 105 -40.42 -55.90 13.34
CA SER A 105 -40.68 -54.79 14.26
C SER A 105 -39.52 -53.80 14.21
N VAL A 106 -39.82 -52.55 13.87
CA VAL A 106 -38.84 -51.47 13.75
C VAL A 106 -39.03 -50.50 14.91
N LEU A 107 -37.95 -50.21 15.62
CA LEU A 107 -37.93 -49.21 16.70
C LEU A 107 -37.53 -47.84 16.13
N LEU A 108 -38.38 -46.85 16.35
CA LEU A 108 -38.20 -45.49 15.85
C LEU A 108 -37.35 -44.64 16.81
N PRO A 109 -36.77 -43.52 16.35
CA PRO A 109 -35.94 -42.64 17.17
C PRO A 109 -36.69 -41.95 18.33
N ASP A 110 -38.02 -42.01 18.37
CA ASP A 110 -38.88 -41.57 19.48
C ASP A 110 -39.23 -42.71 20.46
N ASN A 111 -38.55 -43.85 20.34
CA ASN A 111 -38.82 -45.09 21.10
C ASN A 111 -40.19 -45.74 20.84
N SER A 112 -40.94 -45.28 19.84
CA SER A 112 -42.13 -46.00 19.40
C SER A 112 -41.74 -47.25 18.59
N ALA A 113 -42.61 -48.26 18.58
CA ALA A 113 -42.42 -49.48 17.81
C ALA A 113 -43.50 -49.57 16.73
N VAL A 114 -43.09 -49.89 15.50
CA VAL A 114 -44.00 -50.11 14.37
C VAL A 114 -43.81 -51.53 13.87
N GLU A 115 -44.93 -52.24 13.69
CA GLU A 115 -44.96 -53.57 13.09
C GLU A 115 -45.23 -53.44 11.58
N LEU A 116 -44.39 -54.07 10.77
CA LEU A 116 -44.52 -54.10 9.32
C LEU A 116 -44.96 -55.48 8.85
N ASN A 117 -45.90 -55.52 7.90
CA ASN A 117 -46.49 -56.73 7.32
C ASN A 117 -47.20 -57.65 8.34
N ALA A 118 -47.84 -57.03 9.36
CA ALA A 118 -48.60 -57.68 10.43
C ALA A 118 -49.94 -58.25 9.94
#